data_AF-U2IZQ7-F1
#
_entry.id   AF-U2IZQ7-F1
#
_cell.length_a   1.000
_cell.length_b   1.000
_cell.length_c   1.000
_cell.angle_alpha   90.00
_cell.angle_beta   90.00
_cell.angle_gamma   90.00
#
_symmetry.space_group_name_H-M   'P 1'
#
loop_
_entity.id
_entity.type
_entity.pdbx_description
1 polymer ?
#
loop_
_entity_poly.entity_id
_entity_poly.type
_entity_poly.pdbx_seq_one_letter_code
_entity_poly.pdbx_strand_id
1 'polypeptide(L)'
;MDEQINIQDKITPENLVYTKPQLMNDVQMHYCPGCSHGVVHKLISEVIEEMGLEESTIGVAPVGCAVFAYKFIDIDWQEAAHGRAPALATAIKRLNPDKMVFTSIRVTVTWPLSVRQRLSMPATVARI
;
A
#
# COMPACT_ATOMS: atom_id res chain seq x y z
N MET A 1 14.38 15.13 -42.87
CA MET A 1 15.27 15.67 -41.83
C MET A 1 14.68 15.25 -40.50
N ASP A 2 14.92 14.01 -40.09
CA ASP A 2 14.58 13.56 -38.74
C ASP A 2 15.80 13.87 -37.88
N GLU A 3 15.73 14.98 -37.14
CA GLU A 3 16.70 15.26 -36.09
C GLU A 3 16.75 14.07 -35.13
N GLN A 4 17.92 13.44 -35.07
CA GLN A 4 18.18 12.34 -34.15
C GLN A 4 18.12 12.91 -32.73
N ILE A 5 16.98 12.74 -32.06
CA ILE A 5 16.81 13.09 -30.65
C ILE A 5 17.72 12.17 -29.83
N ASN A 6 18.86 12.68 -29.38
CA ASN A 6 19.76 11.98 -28.50
C ASN A 6 19.15 11.92 -27.09
N ILE A 7 18.99 10.70 -26.56
CA ILE A 7 18.33 10.44 -25.27
C ILE A 7 19.11 11.07 -24.11
N GLN A 8 20.43 11.19 -24.23
CA GLN A 8 21.30 11.73 -23.18
C GLN A 8 21.05 13.23 -22.92
N ASP A 9 20.65 13.98 -23.94
CA ASP A 9 20.37 15.43 -23.82
C ASP A 9 19.03 15.71 -23.09
N LYS A 10 18.19 14.68 -22.90
CA LYS A 10 16.94 14.77 -22.13
C LYS A 10 17.08 14.35 -20.67
N ILE A 11 18.14 13.61 -20.31
CA ILE A 11 18.40 13.15 -18.94
C ILE A 11 19.17 14.24 -18.20
N THR A 12 18.56 15.42 -18.11
CA THR A 12 19.08 16.54 -17.33
C THR A 12 18.28 16.65 -16.02
N PRO A 13 18.91 17.07 -14.90
CA PRO A 13 18.22 17.18 -13.61
C PRO A 13 17.07 18.20 -13.62
N GLU A 14 17.14 19.19 -14.51
CA GLU A 14 16.07 20.15 -14.81
C GLU A 14 14.82 19.53 -15.45
N ASN A 15 14.94 18.37 -16.11
CA ASN A 15 13.83 17.61 -16.71
C ASN A 15 13.35 16.44 -15.81
N LEU A 16 13.76 16.42 -14.54
CA LEU A 16 13.37 15.37 -13.60
C LEU A 16 11.88 15.52 -13.21
N VAL A 17 11.02 14.72 -13.83
CA VAL A 17 9.57 14.73 -13.55
C VAL A 17 9.23 14.01 -12.24
N TYR A 18 9.92 12.92 -11.92
CA TYR A 18 9.75 12.22 -10.64
C TYR A 18 11.02 11.44 -10.28
N THR A 19 11.17 11.14 -8.99
CA THR A 19 12.21 10.26 -8.46
C THR A 19 11.61 9.06 -7.72
N LYS A 20 12.43 8.03 -7.49
CA LYS A 20 12.03 6.91 -6.62
C LYS A 20 11.92 7.45 -5.18
N PRO A 21 10.81 7.20 -4.46
CA PRO A 21 10.65 7.63 -3.06
C PRO A 21 11.72 7.00 -2.16
N GLN A 22 12.18 7.71 -1.15
CA GLN A 22 13.22 7.17 -0.24
C GLN A 22 12.72 5.99 0.58
N LEU A 23 11.42 6.00 0.93
CA LEU A 23 10.75 4.94 1.68
C LEU A 23 10.64 3.61 0.91
N MET A 24 11.01 3.59 -0.38
CA MET A 24 10.92 2.40 -1.22
C MET A 24 12.25 1.65 -1.30
N ASN A 25 12.27 0.43 -0.78
CA ASN A 25 13.43 -0.44 -0.75
C ASN A 25 13.98 -0.76 -2.16
N ASP A 26 15.28 -1.01 -2.24
CA ASP A 26 15.93 -1.44 -3.48
C ASP A 26 15.86 -2.96 -3.67
N VAL A 27 14.64 -3.44 -3.87
CA VAL A 27 14.36 -4.86 -4.13
C VAL A 27 13.60 -5.02 -5.44
N GLN A 28 13.84 -6.14 -6.13
CA GLN A 28 13.15 -6.44 -7.38
C GLN A 28 11.66 -6.69 -7.11
N MET A 29 10.79 -5.93 -7.80
CA MET A 29 9.34 -6.14 -7.70
C MET A 29 8.91 -7.43 -8.40
N HIS A 30 8.15 -8.25 -7.68
CA HIS A 30 7.60 -9.51 -8.20
C HIS A 30 6.24 -9.35 -8.91
N TYR A 31 5.88 -8.11 -9.29
CA TYR A 31 4.64 -7.82 -9.98
C TYR A 31 4.73 -8.12 -11.47
N CYS A 32 3.62 -8.57 -12.05
CA CYS A 32 3.52 -8.75 -13.49
C CYS A 32 3.70 -7.41 -14.22
N PRO A 33 4.29 -7.39 -15.43
CA PRO A 33 4.36 -6.18 -16.23
C PRO A 33 2.94 -5.66 -16.53
N GLY A 34 2.73 -4.35 -16.34
CA GLY A 34 1.41 -3.72 -16.47
C GLY A 34 0.51 -3.82 -15.23
N CYS A 35 0.99 -4.43 -14.14
CA CYS A 35 0.22 -4.50 -12.91
C CYS A 35 0.28 -3.19 -12.11
N SER A 36 -0.88 -2.68 -11.69
CA SER A 36 -0.97 -1.39 -10.98
C SER A 36 -0.48 -1.42 -9.53
N HIS A 37 -0.20 -2.59 -8.94
CA HIS A 37 0.28 -2.67 -7.55
C HIS A 37 1.59 -1.90 -7.34
N GLY A 38 2.55 -1.99 -8.28
CA GLY A 38 3.82 -1.26 -8.19
C GLY A 38 3.62 0.27 -8.20
N VAL A 39 2.71 0.75 -9.06
CA VAL A 39 2.36 2.19 -9.12
C VAL A 39 1.67 2.64 -7.84
N VAL A 40 0.72 1.85 -7.32
CA VAL A 40 0.03 2.15 -6.07
C VAL A 40 1.00 2.19 -4.89
N HIS A 41 1.96 1.25 -4.82
CA HIS A 41 2.97 1.26 -3.77
C HIS A 41 3.85 2.50 -3.82
N LYS A 42 4.25 2.93 -5.02
CA LYS A 42 5.00 4.19 -5.20
C LYS A 42 4.21 5.39 -4.69
N LEU A 43 2.95 5.53 -5.08
CA LEU A 43 2.09 6.63 -4.64
C LEU A 43 1.87 6.62 -3.12
N ILE A 44 1.68 5.44 -2.53
CA ILE A 44 1.55 5.32 -1.07
C ILE A 44 2.84 5.76 -0.37
N SER A 45 4.00 5.35 -0.89
CA SER A 45 5.30 5.78 -0.34
C SER A 45 5.49 7.29 -0.43
N GLU A 46 5.17 7.92 -1.56
CA GLU A 46 5.25 9.38 -1.73
C GLU A 46 4.37 10.11 -0.72
N VAL A 47 3.12 9.66 -0.53
CA VAL A 47 2.20 10.29 0.42
C VAL A 47 2.67 10.14 1.86
N ILE A 48 3.21 8.97 2.24
CA ILE A 48 3.71 8.76 3.61
C ILE A 48 4.93 9.65 3.88
N GLU A 49 5.84 9.75 2.91
CA GLU A 49 7.04 10.60 2.97
C GLU A 49 6.66 12.09 3.04
N GLU A 50 5.71 12.54 2.22
CA GLU A 50 5.20 13.93 2.28
C GLU A 50 4.56 14.28 3.62
N MET A 51 3.96 13.29 4.30
CA MET A 51 3.35 13.46 5.61
C MET A 51 4.36 13.34 6.77
N GLY A 52 5.59 12.88 6.52
CA GLY A 52 6.60 12.62 7.55
C GLY A 52 6.15 11.59 8.59
N LEU A 53 5.40 10.57 8.14
CA LEU A 53 4.81 9.54 9.01
C LEU A 53 5.47 8.18 8.83
N GLU A 54 6.70 8.12 8.36
CA GLU A 54 7.44 6.87 8.06
C GLU A 54 7.45 5.93 9.27
N GLU A 55 7.84 6.45 10.43
CA GLU A 55 7.97 5.69 11.70
C GLU A 55 6.64 5.44 12.43
N SER A 56 5.56 6.11 12.01
CA SER A 56 4.26 6.07 12.68
C SER A 56 3.16 5.42 11.84
N THR A 57 3.51 4.90 10.66
CA THR A 57 2.58 4.26 9.75
C THR A 57 2.66 2.73 9.87
N ILE A 58 1.49 2.10 10.03
CA ILE A 58 1.34 0.64 10.02
C ILE A 58 0.49 0.23 8.82
N GLY A 59 1.05 -0.59 7.95
CA GLY A 59 0.35 -1.23 6.85
C GLY A 59 -0.18 -2.61 7.23
N VAL A 60 -1.41 -2.94 6.84
CA VAL A 60 -1.95 -4.31 6.95
C VAL A 60 -2.00 -4.96 5.58
N ALA A 61 -1.13 -5.95 5.37
CA ALA A 61 -0.96 -6.68 4.12
C ALA A 61 -1.88 -7.92 4.08
N PRO A 62 -2.89 -7.98 3.20
CA PRO A 62 -3.71 -9.18 3.04
C PRO A 62 -3.03 -10.22 2.16
N VAL A 63 -3.37 -11.50 2.36
CA VAL A 63 -2.96 -12.60 1.47
C VAL A 63 -3.40 -12.32 0.02
N GLY A 64 -2.41 -12.24 -0.89
CA GLY A 64 -2.60 -12.04 -2.33
C GLY A 64 -1.39 -11.36 -2.98
N CYS A 65 -1.50 -10.92 -4.24
CA CYS A 65 -0.41 -10.22 -4.93
C CYS A 65 0.05 -8.96 -4.15
N ALA A 66 -0.88 -8.23 -3.54
CA ALA A 66 -0.60 -7.04 -2.75
C ALA A 66 0.17 -7.33 -1.44
N VAL A 67 0.28 -8.59 -1.02
CA VAL A 67 0.95 -8.95 0.24
C VAL A 67 2.40 -8.50 0.25
N PHE A 68 3.08 -8.51 -0.91
CA PHE A 68 4.50 -8.18 -1.02
C PHE A 68 4.84 -6.71 -0.74
N ALA A 69 3.85 -5.85 -0.49
CA ALA A 69 4.05 -4.45 -0.10
C ALA A 69 5.07 -4.30 1.03
N TYR A 70 5.09 -5.24 1.99
CA TYR A 70 6.02 -5.22 3.12
C TYR A 70 7.49 -5.39 2.75
N LYS A 71 7.80 -5.87 1.54
CA LYS A 71 9.17 -5.95 1.04
C LYS A 71 9.62 -4.67 0.36
N PHE A 72 8.66 -3.91 -0.17
CA PHE A 72 8.91 -2.78 -1.05
C PHE A 72 8.90 -1.45 -0.31
N ILE A 73 8.09 -1.31 0.74
CA ILE A 73 7.92 -0.06 1.49
C ILE A 73 8.41 -0.28 2.91
N ASP A 74 9.32 0.57 3.35
CA ASP A 74 9.95 0.50 4.67
C ASP A 74 9.07 1.17 5.74
N ILE A 75 8.03 0.45 6.19
CA ILE A 75 7.16 0.84 7.30
C ILE A 75 6.84 -0.40 8.15
N ASP A 76 6.16 -0.22 9.28
CA ASP A 76 5.64 -1.35 10.07
C ASP A 76 4.56 -2.09 9.28
N TRP A 77 4.69 -3.42 9.13
CA TRP A 77 3.70 -4.25 8.43
C TRP A 77 3.15 -5.39 9.28
N GLN A 78 1.84 -5.61 9.19
CA GLN A 78 1.16 -6.77 9.74
C GLN A 78 0.50 -7.59 8.63
N GLU A 79 0.87 -8.86 8.50
CA GLU A 79 0.18 -9.78 7.60
C GLU A 79 -1.16 -10.21 8.20
N ALA A 80 -2.19 -10.19 7.36
CA ALA A 80 -3.55 -10.53 7.73
C ALA A 80 -4.03 -11.79 7.01
N ALA A 81 -4.71 -12.66 7.75
CA ALA A 81 -5.43 -13.79 7.17
C ALA A 81 -6.43 -13.32 6.09
N HIS A 82 -6.70 -14.21 5.13
CA HIS A 82 -7.52 -13.90 3.97
C HIS A 82 -8.90 -13.31 4.36
N GLY A 83 -9.23 -12.13 3.84
CA GLY A 83 -10.48 -11.43 4.16
C GLY A 83 -10.59 -10.82 5.57
N ARG A 84 -9.50 -10.79 6.34
CA ARG A 84 -9.47 -10.25 7.73
C ARG A 84 -8.67 -8.96 7.89
N ALA A 85 -8.08 -8.42 6.83
CA ALA A 85 -7.29 -7.21 6.89
C ALA A 85 -8.04 -5.98 7.46
N PRO A 86 -9.32 -5.71 7.14
CA PRO A 86 -10.06 -4.61 7.76
C PRO A 86 -10.29 -4.79 9.26
N ALA A 87 -10.48 -6.04 9.72
CA ALA A 87 -10.66 -6.34 11.13
C ALA A 87 -9.38 -6.09 11.92
N LEU A 88 -8.22 -6.49 11.38
CA LEU A 88 -6.92 -6.22 11.99
C LEU A 88 -6.57 -4.73 11.96
N ALA A 89 -6.79 -4.03 10.84
CA ALA A 89 -6.57 -2.59 10.75
C ALA A 89 -7.39 -1.83 11.81
N THR A 90 -8.65 -2.23 12.00
CA THR A 90 -9.52 -1.64 13.05
C THR A 90 -8.97 -1.89 14.45
N ALA A 91 -8.50 -3.12 14.73
CA ALA A 91 -7.91 -3.45 16.02
C ALA A 91 -6.63 -2.64 16.29
N ILE A 92 -5.74 -2.53 15.30
CA ILE A 92 -4.50 -1.77 15.40
C ILE A 92 -4.80 -0.30 15.66
N LYS A 93 -5.73 0.32 14.91
CA LYS A 93 -6.08 1.73 15.11
C LYS A 93 -6.72 2.01 16.47
N ARG A 94 -7.42 1.03 17.05
CA ARG A 94 -8.00 1.14 18.40
C ARG A 94 -6.95 1.05 19.51
N LEU A 95 -5.93 0.21 19.32
CA LEU A 95 -4.85 0.02 20.30
C LEU A 95 -3.83 1.14 20.21
N ASN A 96 -3.56 1.66 19.01
CA ASN A 96 -2.58 2.70 18.72
C ASN A 96 -3.26 3.88 17.99
N PRO A 97 -4.00 4.75 18.71
CA PRO A 97 -4.78 5.83 18.10
C PRO A 97 -3.92 6.87 17.37
N ASP A 98 -2.67 7.07 17.78
CA ASP A 98 -1.77 8.08 17.19
C ASP A 98 -1.14 7.62 15.88
N LYS A 99 -1.09 6.32 15.61
CA LYS A 99 -0.46 5.76 14.40
C LYS A 99 -1.38 5.85 13.17
N MET A 100 -0.81 6.12 12.00
CA MET A 100 -1.53 5.99 10.73
C MET A 100 -1.68 4.50 10.40
N VAL A 101 -2.89 4.05 10.06
CA VAL A 101 -3.14 2.64 9.72
C VAL A 101 -3.86 2.57 8.38
N PHE A 102 -3.36 1.76 7.45
CA PHE A 102 -4.01 1.52 6.17
C PHE A 102 -3.99 0.04 5.76
N THR A 103 -4.84 -0.33 4.81
CA THR A 103 -4.87 -1.69 4.27
C THR A 103 -5.19 -1.71 2.77
N SER A 104 -4.47 -2.52 2.00
CA SER A 104 -4.64 -2.66 0.55
C SER A 104 -5.52 -3.88 0.21
N ILE A 105 -6.84 -3.69 0.33
CA ILE A 105 -7.81 -4.76 0.08
C ILE A 105 -8.10 -4.95 -1.42
N ARG A 106 -8.23 -6.20 -1.86
CA ARG A 106 -8.80 -6.52 -3.17
C ARG A 106 -10.33 -6.65 -3.04
N VAL A 107 -11.07 -5.97 -3.92
CA VAL A 107 -12.54 -5.94 -3.91
C VAL A 107 -13.17 -7.34 -3.94
N THR A 108 -12.57 -8.28 -4.68
CA THR A 108 -13.11 -9.65 -4.80
C THR A 108 -12.99 -10.49 -3.54
N VAL A 109 -12.06 -10.20 -2.64
CA VAL A 109 -11.89 -10.97 -1.38
C VAL A 109 -12.75 -10.40 -0.25
N THR A 110 -13.09 -9.11 -0.32
CA THR A 110 -13.92 -8.45 0.69
C THR A 110 -15.41 -8.73 0.51
N TRP A 111 -15.92 -8.79 -0.72
CA TRP A 111 -17.36 -8.89 -0.96
C TRP A 111 -17.98 -10.20 -0.45
N PRO A 112 -17.41 -11.40 -0.68
CA PRO A 112 -18.02 -12.64 -0.22
C PRO A 112 -17.69 -12.98 1.25
N LEU A 113 -16.49 -12.66 1.74
CA LEU A 113 -15.96 -13.19 3.01
C LEU A 113 -15.88 -12.17 4.15
N SER A 114 -15.69 -10.88 3.86
CA SER A 114 -15.64 -9.83 4.89
C SER A 114 -17.03 -9.24 5.17
N VAL A 115 -17.87 -9.02 4.15
CA VAL A 115 -19.25 -8.54 4.35
C VAL A 115 -20.10 -9.55 5.13
N ARG A 116 -19.81 -10.85 5.01
CA ARG A 116 -20.51 -11.90 5.77
C ARG A 116 -20.28 -11.81 7.28
N GLN A 117 -19.18 -11.20 7.76
CA GLN A 117 -19.03 -10.94 9.19
C GLN A 117 -20.09 -9.96 9.69
N ARG A 118 -20.52 -8.98 8.88
CA ARG A 118 -21.59 -8.05 9.28
C ARG A 118 -22.97 -8.70 9.29
N LEU A 119 -23.20 -9.71 8.45
CA LEU A 119 -24.51 -10.37 8.32
C LEU A 119 -24.75 -11.48 9.35
N SER A 120 -23.70 -11.97 10.02
CA SER A 120 -23.81 -13.01 11.06
C SER A 120 -23.57 -12.50 12.49
N MET A 121 -23.29 -11.22 12.67
CA MET A 121 -23.03 -10.65 13.99
C MET A 121 -24.32 -10.06 14.59
N PRO A 122 -24.69 -10.41 15.83
CA PRO A 122 -25.83 -9.80 16.48
C PRO A 122 -25.61 -8.28 16.58
N ALA A 123 -26.68 -7.51 16.33
CA ALA A 123 -26.69 -6.06 16.17
C ALA A 123 -26.01 -5.27 17.32
N THR A 124 -25.77 -5.90 18.46
CA THR A 124 -25.11 -5.32 19.64
C THR A 124 -23.62 -5.03 19.43
N VAL A 125 -22.93 -5.72 18.51
CA VAL A 125 -21.48 -5.52 18.27
C VAL A 125 -21.20 -4.54 17.12
N ALA A 126 -22.25 -4.09 16.41
CA ALA A 126 -22.13 -3.25 15.22
C ALA A 126 -22.09 -1.73 15.52
N ARG A 127 -22.11 -1.31 16.80
CA ARG A 127 -21.85 0.07 17.19
C ARG A 127 -20.37 0.23 17.54
N ILE A 128 -19.63 0.68 16.55
CA ILE A 128 -18.43 1.50 16.67
C ILE A 128 -18.80 2.85 16.09
#